data_AF-A0A4Q4WNQ2-F1
#
_entry.id   AF-A0A4Q4WNQ2-F1
#
_cell.length_a   1.000
_cell.length_b   1.000
_cell.length_c   1.000
_cell.angle_alpha   90.00
_cell.angle_beta   90.00
_cell.angle_gamma   90.00
#
_symmetry.space_group_name_H-M   'P 1'
#
loop_
_entity.id
_entity.type
_entity.pdbx_description
1 polymer ?
#
loop_
_entity_poly.entity_id
_entity_poly.type
_entity_poly.pdbx_seq_one_letter_code
_entity_poly.pdbx_strand_id
1 'polypeptide(L)'
;MKTFHCNRCQQLVFFENVLCERCNALLGYLPDVGEISAFEPADEPTETAETGETLETAKAADKRWRSLHPEAQGQRYRQCHNYAVENVCNWMILADSPDTLCRACQFTETIPDLNVPENRFYWYKMEVAKRRRLYTLMKLGLPLESRQENPETGLKFAFLASKEDSAPVMTGHNHGRITLNIAEADDAAREKAPDVGSRVPRALWR
;
A
#
# COMPACT_ATOMS: atom_id res chain seq x y z
N MET A 1 -6.34 13.77 -12.71
CA MET A 1 -5.50 12.56 -12.54
C MET A 1 -4.07 12.99 -12.81
N LYS A 2 -3.14 12.83 -11.85
CA LYS A 2 -1.71 13.15 -12.10
C LYS A 2 -1.16 12.03 -12.97
N THR A 3 -0.49 12.39 -14.06
CA THR A 3 0.23 11.46 -14.92
C THR A 3 1.67 11.32 -14.43
N PHE A 4 2.22 10.11 -14.56
CA PHE A 4 3.60 9.82 -14.18
C PHE A 4 4.36 9.30 -15.40
N HIS A 5 5.69 9.44 -15.39
CA HIS A 5 6.54 8.93 -16.46
C HIS A 5 7.66 8.09 -15.87
N CYS A 6 7.99 6.99 -16.54
CA CYS A 6 9.16 6.19 -16.18
C CYS A 6 10.43 7.02 -16.39
N ASN A 7 11.18 7.32 -15.31
CA ASN A 7 12.38 8.15 -15.41
C ASN A 7 13.51 7.50 -16.24
N ARG A 8 13.42 6.20 -16.58
CA ARG A 8 14.37 5.53 -17.49
C ARG A 8 14.05 5.72 -18.97
N CYS A 9 12.80 5.55 -19.39
CA CYS A 9 12.43 5.50 -20.81
C CYS A 9 11.31 6.47 -21.23
N GLN A 10 10.85 7.31 -20.29
CA GLN A 10 9.81 8.33 -20.46
C GLN A 10 8.43 7.79 -20.88
N GLN A 11 8.21 6.47 -20.79
CA GLN A 11 6.89 5.87 -20.98
C GLN A 11 5.91 6.40 -19.94
N LEU A 12 4.68 6.72 -20.36
CA LEU A 12 3.58 7.04 -19.45
C LEU A 12 3.29 5.84 -18.54
N VAL A 13 3.23 6.07 -17.24
CA VAL A 13 2.90 5.07 -16.23
C VAL A 13 1.83 5.61 -15.28
N PHE A 14 1.14 4.70 -14.62
CA PHE A 14 0.07 4.98 -13.68
C PHE A 14 0.52 4.70 -12.24
N PHE A 15 -0.26 5.24 -11.30
CA PHE A 15 0.06 5.21 -9.87
C PHE A 15 0.20 3.78 -9.31
N GLU A 16 -0.44 2.79 -9.93
CA GLU A 16 -0.42 1.39 -9.51
C GLU A 16 0.66 0.54 -10.18
N ASN A 17 1.33 1.04 -11.22
CA ASN A 17 2.32 0.24 -11.93
C ASN A 17 3.50 -0.10 -11.01
N VAL A 18 3.91 -1.37 -11.05
CA VAL A 18 5.08 -1.92 -10.36
C VAL A 18 6.25 -2.19 -11.31
N LEU A 19 5.98 -2.18 -12.62
CA LEU A 19 6.94 -2.35 -13.70
C LEU A 19 6.60 -1.40 -14.84
N CYS A 20 7.63 -0.93 -15.54
CA CYS A 20 7.44 -0.19 -16.78
C CYS A 20 7.25 -1.16 -17.94
N GLU A 21 6.09 -1.13 -18.60
CA GLU A 21 5.77 -2.04 -19.71
C GLU A 21 6.69 -1.90 -20.93
N ARG A 22 7.43 -0.79 -21.06
CA ARG A 22 8.35 -0.54 -22.17
C ARG A 22 9.78 -1.01 -21.91
N CYS A 23 10.33 -0.72 -20.73
CA CYS A 23 11.74 -1.00 -20.42
C CYS A 23 11.95 -2.00 -19.28
N ASN A 24 10.85 -2.54 -18.74
CA ASN A 24 10.81 -3.49 -17.64
C ASN A 24 11.50 -3.04 -16.34
N ALA A 25 11.73 -1.73 -16.18
CA ALA A 25 12.26 -1.18 -14.93
C ALA A 25 11.26 -1.40 -13.79
N LEU A 26 11.76 -1.77 -12.60
CA LEU A 26 11.00 -1.72 -11.35
C LEU A 26 10.49 -0.29 -11.13
N LEU A 27 9.21 -0.16 -10.78
CA LEU A 27 8.57 1.11 -10.47
C LEU A 27 8.10 1.12 -9.03
N GLY A 28 8.17 2.28 -8.38
CA GLY A 28 7.65 2.44 -7.04
C GLY A 28 7.35 3.90 -6.72
N TYR A 29 6.37 4.12 -5.85
CA TYR A 29 6.03 5.44 -5.37
C TYR A 29 6.95 5.85 -4.23
N LEU A 30 7.46 7.08 -4.30
CA LEU A 30 8.32 7.72 -3.31
C LEU A 30 7.49 8.70 -2.48
N PRO A 31 7.10 8.38 -1.21
CA PRO A 31 6.23 9.26 -0.43
C PRO A 31 6.85 10.61 -0.08
N ASP A 32 8.16 10.65 0.08
CA ASP A 32 8.97 11.84 0.36
C ASP A 32 9.08 12.78 -0.86
N VAL A 33 9.03 12.23 -2.07
CA VAL A 33 9.07 13.00 -3.33
C VAL A 33 7.67 13.29 -3.88
N GLY A 34 6.70 12.41 -3.63
CA GLY A 34 5.35 12.54 -4.20
C GLY A 34 5.23 12.06 -5.65
N GLU A 35 6.13 11.19 -6.10
CA GLU A 35 6.28 10.74 -7.48
C GLU A 35 6.46 9.22 -7.61
N ILE A 36 6.17 8.68 -8.79
CA ILE A 36 6.59 7.33 -9.19
C ILE A 36 8.00 7.43 -9.75
N SER A 37 8.90 6.55 -9.30
CA SER A 37 10.26 6.42 -9.81
C SER A 37 10.48 5.08 -10.47
N ALA A 38 11.33 5.06 -11.50
CA ALA A 38 12.02 3.85 -11.95
C ALA A 38 13.23 3.55 -11.06
N PHE A 39 13.58 2.28 -10.93
CA PHE A 39 14.67 1.83 -10.05
C PHE A 39 15.70 0.95 -10.75
N GLU A 40 16.91 1.02 -10.23
CA GLU A 40 18.03 0.13 -10.53
C GLU A 40 18.42 -0.64 -9.28
N PRO A 41 18.83 -1.91 -9.40
CA PRO A 41 19.53 -2.56 -8.30
C PRO A 41 20.68 -1.64 -7.85
N ALA A 42 20.73 -1.31 -6.56
CA ALA A 42 21.92 -0.69 -6.03
C ALA A 42 22.97 -1.80 -5.97
N ASP A 43 24.12 -1.62 -6.62
CA ASP A 43 25.22 -2.58 -6.56
C ASP A 43 25.45 -2.98 -5.09
N GLU A 44 25.44 -4.29 -4.82
CA GLU A 44 25.76 -4.80 -3.48
C GLU A 44 27.14 -4.28 -3.10
N PRO A 45 27.39 -3.93 -1.82
CA PRO A 45 28.75 -3.69 -1.39
C PRO A 45 29.57 -4.94 -1.74
N THR A 46 30.52 -4.80 -2.66
CA THR A 46 31.63 -5.73 -2.83
C THR A 46 32.52 -5.62 -1.61
N GLU A 47 32.01 -6.01 -0.44
CA GLU A 47 32.88 -6.48 0.63
C GLU A 47 33.13 -7.95 0.32
N THR A 48 34.38 -8.24 -0.04
CA THR A 48 34.96 -9.57 -0.04
C THR A 48 34.71 -10.24 1.31
N ALA A 49 33.57 -10.92 1.44
CA ALA A 49 33.37 -11.90 2.50
C ALA A 49 34.22 -13.12 2.14
N GLU A 50 35.38 -13.25 2.79
CA GLU A 50 36.25 -14.44 2.74
C GLU A 50 35.61 -15.69 3.38
N THR A 51 34.30 -15.68 3.60
CA THR A 51 33.53 -16.84 4.06
C THR A 51 32.62 -17.25 2.92
N GLY A 52 32.98 -18.36 2.26
CA GLY A 52 32.23 -18.97 1.15
C GLY A 52 30.88 -19.53 1.56
N GLU A 53 29.96 -18.66 1.98
CA GLU A 53 28.54 -18.94 2.07
C GLU A 53 27.87 -18.35 0.82
N THR A 54 27.21 -19.24 0.08
CA THR A 54 26.53 -18.94 -1.18
C THR A 54 25.52 -17.82 -1.02
N LEU A 55 25.73 -16.78 -1.83
CA LEU A 55 24.92 -15.59 -2.04
C LEU A 55 23.56 -15.92 -2.70
N GLU A 56 22.69 -16.71 -2.06
CA GLU A 56 21.38 -17.08 -2.65
C GLU A 56 20.15 -16.74 -1.79
N THR A 57 20.32 -16.12 -0.62
CA THR A 57 19.16 -15.67 0.18
C THR A 57 19.38 -14.35 0.90
N ALA A 58 19.77 -13.29 0.18
CA ALA A 58 19.39 -11.95 0.63
C ALA A 58 17.86 -11.94 0.75
N LYS A 59 17.31 -11.84 1.97
CA LYS A 59 15.85 -11.81 2.17
C LYS A 59 15.28 -10.74 1.23
N ALA A 60 14.16 -11.02 0.55
CA ALA A 60 13.59 -10.11 -0.46
C ALA A 60 13.42 -8.65 0.03
N ALA A 61 13.28 -8.45 1.35
CA ALA A 61 13.19 -7.15 2.01
C ALA A 61 14.53 -6.38 2.13
N ASP A 62 15.68 -7.05 2.00
CA ASP A 62 17.01 -6.44 2.16
C ASP A 62 17.56 -5.88 0.84
N LYS A 63 16.98 -6.26 -0.30
CA LYS A 63 17.38 -5.76 -1.61
C LYS A 63 17.23 -4.24 -1.69
N ARG A 64 18.36 -3.56 -1.93
CA ARG A 64 18.43 -2.11 -2.07
C ARG A 64 18.34 -1.70 -3.54
N TRP A 65 17.69 -0.57 -3.76
CA TRP A 65 17.41 -0.02 -5.07
C TRP A 65 17.79 1.44 -5.14
N ARG A 66 18.47 1.87 -6.19
CA ARG A 66 18.75 3.28 -6.48
C ARG A 66 17.58 3.87 -7.27
N SER A 67 17.03 4.98 -6.78
CA SER A 67 16.00 5.73 -7.49
C SER A 67 16.59 6.47 -8.70
N LEU A 68 15.88 6.46 -9.83
CA LEU A 68 16.21 7.23 -11.03
C LEU A 68 15.47 8.57 -11.10
N HIS A 69 14.59 8.87 -10.14
CA HIS A 69 13.91 10.16 -10.10
C HIS A 69 14.90 11.27 -9.71
N PRO A 70 14.98 12.39 -10.46
CA PRO A 70 15.94 13.47 -10.18
C PRO A 70 15.84 14.03 -8.75
N GLU A 71 14.61 14.21 -8.26
CA GLU A 71 14.35 14.76 -6.92
C GLU A 71 14.70 13.77 -5.79
N ALA A 72 14.90 12.49 -6.09
CA ALA A 72 15.36 11.52 -5.10
C ALA A 72 16.86 11.65 -4.78
N GLN A 73 17.61 12.47 -5.53
CA GLN A 73 19.01 12.83 -5.24
C GLN A 73 19.94 11.61 -5.02
N GLY A 74 19.71 10.52 -5.77
CA GLY A 74 20.50 9.29 -5.66
C GLY A 74 20.27 8.47 -4.39
N GLN A 75 19.26 8.81 -3.58
CA GLN A 75 18.89 8.04 -2.41
C GLN A 75 18.58 6.58 -2.76
N ARG A 76 18.89 5.70 -1.81
CA ARG A 76 18.60 4.27 -1.88
C ARG A 76 17.31 3.97 -1.15
N TYR A 77 16.56 3.04 -1.71
CA TYR A 77 15.27 2.60 -1.21
C TYR A 77 15.23 1.09 -1.12
N ARG A 78 14.22 0.59 -0.44
CA ARG A 78 13.81 -0.81 -0.48
C ARG A 78 12.30 -0.90 -0.68
N GLN A 79 11.86 -2.05 -1.16
CA GLN A 79 10.44 -2.36 -1.17
C GLN A 79 10.00 -2.60 0.28
N CYS A 80 8.83 -2.10 0.66
CA CYS A 80 8.24 -2.51 1.93
C CYS A 80 7.81 -3.98 1.87
N HIS A 81 7.62 -4.62 3.02
CA HIS A 81 7.27 -6.04 3.12
C HIS A 81 6.07 -6.42 2.23
N ASN A 82 4.97 -5.64 2.29
CA ASN A 82 3.77 -5.89 1.50
C ASN A 82 3.97 -5.71 -0.02
N TYR A 83 5.01 -4.98 -0.44
CA TYR A 83 5.41 -4.91 -1.83
C TYR A 83 6.29 -6.12 -2.18
N ALA A 84 7.38 -6.34 -1.44
CA ALA A 84 8.37 -7.37 -1.76
C ALA A 84 7.84 -8.81 -1.67
N VAL A 85 6.97 -9.10 -0.70
CA VAL A 85 6.51 -10.46 -0.39
C VAL A 85 5.09 -10.69 -0.87
N GLU A 86 4.19 -9.77 -0.52
CA GLU A 86 2.75 -9.98 -0.69
C GLU A 86 2.22 -9.50 -2.04
N ASN A 87 3.00 -8.69 -2.77
CA ASN A 87 2.65 -8.07 -4.05
C ASN A 87 1.35 -7.24 -4.03
N VAL A 88 1.05 -6.60 -2.89
CA VAL A 88 -0.15 -5.76 -2.72
C VAL A 88 0.13 -4.27 -2.61
N CYS A 89 1.40 -3.88 -2.60
CA CYS A 89 1.86 -2.50 -2.47
C CYS A 89 2.86 -2.14 -3.57
N ASN A 90 3.05 -0.83 -3.78
CA ASN A 90 4.11 -0.30 -4.64
C ASN A 90 4.82 0.94 -4.04
N TRP A 91 4.57 1.26 -2.77
CA TRP A 91 5.26 2.35 -2.09
C TRP A 91 6.61 1.86 -1.56
N MET A 92 7.64 2.66 -1.82
CA MET A 92 9.00 2.41 -1.38
C MET A 92 9.25 3.08 -0.03
N ILE A 93 10.31 2.65 0.63
CA ILE A 93 10.82 3.23 1.87
C ILE A 93 12.31 3.43 1.75
N LEU A 94 12.84 4.42 2.46
CA LEU A 94 14.28 4.68 2.49
C LEU A 94 15.03 3.43 2.96
N ALA A 95 16.21 3.21 2.38
CA ALA A 95 17.03 2.04 2.62
C ALA A 95 17.43 1.88 4.10
N ASP A 96 17.58 2.98 4.82
CA ASP A 96 17.97 3.08 6.22
C ASP A 96 16.78 3.24 7.19
N SER A 97 15.54 3.32 6.67
CA SER A 97 14.34 3.35 7.50
C SER A 97 14.32 2.11 8.43
N PRO A 98 13.93 2.26 9.70
CA PRO A 98 13.77 1.12 10.61
C PRO A 98 12.51 0.29 10.31
N ASP A 99 11.56 0.83 9.55
CA ASP A 99 10.23 0.24 9.38
C ASP A 99 10.20 -0.87 8.32
N THR A 100 9.56 -2.00 8.57
CA THR A 100 9.37 -3.01 7.50
C THR A 100 8.26 -2.62 6.51
N LEU A 101 7.35 -1.75 6.91
CA LEU A 101 6.18 -1.32 6.16
C LEU A 101 6.31 0.12 5.68
N CYS A 102 5.80 0.41 4.49
CA CYS A 102 5.73 1.79 4.01
C CYS A 102 4.66 2.59 4.75
N ARG A 103 4.72 3.91 4.59
CA ARG A 103 3.76 4.84 5.20
C ARG A 103 2.31 4.44 4.97
N ALA A 104 1.94 4.02 3.76
CA ALA A 104 0.58 3.58 3.48
C ALA A 104 0.23 2.26 4.21
N CYS A 105 1.14 1.29 4.22
CA CYS A 105 0.91 -0.01 4.86
C CYS A 105 0.87 0.08 6.39
N GLN A 106 1.57 1.04 7.01
CA GLN A 106 1.49 1.31 8.45
C GLN A 106 0.06 1.68 8.92
N PHE A 107 -0.79 2.18 8.03
CA PHE A 107 -2.20 2.43 8.35
C PHE A 107 -3.06 1.16 8.34
N THR A 108 -2.59 -0.01 7.88
CA THR A 108 -3.38 -1.24 7.92
C THR A 108 -3.18 -1.96 9.25
N GLU A 109 -4.24 -2.07 10.04
CA GLU A 109 -4.24 -2.85 11.30
C GLU A 109 -4.62 -4.31 11.05
N THR A 110 -5.59 -4.56 10.18
CA THR A 110 -6.11 -5.92 9.94
C THR A 110 -6.17 -6.19 8.45
N ILE A 111 -5.60 -7.33 8.05
CA ILE A 111 -5.71 -7.91 6.72
C ILE A 111 -6.66 -9.12 6.77
N PRO A 112 -7.27 -9.50 5.64
CA PRO A 112 -8.12 -10.67 5.61
C PRO A 112 -7.31 -11.98 5.72
N ASP A 113 -7.99 -13.07 6.07
CA ASP A 113 -7.37 -14.39 6.17
C ASP A 113 -6.86 -14.86 4.81
N LEU A 114 -5.53 -14.98 4.67
CA LEU A 114 -4.88 -15.34 3.41
C LEU A 114 -4.94 -16.84 3.10
N ASN A 115 -5.49 -17.67 3.99
CA ASN A 115 -5.80 -19.07 3.69
C ASN A 115 -6.98 -19.21 2.73
N VAL A 116 -7.81 -18.17 2.59
CA VAL A 116 -8.86 -18.09 1.58
C VAL A 116 -8.22 -17.50 0.30
N PRO A 117 -8.16 -18.26 -0.81
CA PRO A 117 -7.38 -17.86 -2.00
C PRO A 117 -7.74 -16.48 -2.56
N GLU A 118 -9.01 -16.10 -2.55
CA GLU A 118 -9.53 -14.85 -3.11
C GLU A 118 -9.17 -13.62 -2.27
N ASN A 119 -8.90 -13.81 -0.98
CA ASN A 119 -8.70 -12.70 -0.04
C ASN A 119 -7.46 -11.87 -0.36
N ARG A 120 -6.43 -12.47 -0.95
CA ARG A 120 -5.25 -11.73 -1.40
C ARG A 120 -5.60 -10.72 -2.50
N PHE A 121 -6.48 -11.10 -3.43
CA PHE A 121 -6.93 -10.20 -4.50
C PHE A 121 -7.76 -9.05 -3.95
N TYR A 122 -8.69 -9.32 -3.02
CA TYR A 122 -9.46 -8.25 -2.39
C TYR A 122 -8.60 -7.32 -1.53
N TRP A 123 -7.62 -7.89 -0.82
CA TRP A 123 -6.65 -7.09 -0.09
C TRP A 123 -5.86 -6.17 -1.02
N TYR A 124 -5.40 -6.66 -2.17
CA TYR A 124 -4.77 -5.83 -3.21
C TYR A 124 -5.67 -4.66 -3.62
N LYS A 125 -6.95 -4.91 -3.96
CA LYS A 125 -7.90 -3.85 -4.36
C LYS A 125 -8.07 -2.80 -3.25
N MET A 126 -8.21 -3.24 -2.00
CA MET A 126 -8.36 -2.37 -0.84
C MET A 126 -7.11 -1.51 -0.58
N GLU A 127 -5.93 -2.12 -0.70
CA GLU A 127 -4.65 -1.42 -0.58
C GLU A 127 -4.45 -0.38 -1.69
N VAL A 128 -4.83 -0.67 -2.94
CA VAL A 128 -4.84 0.32 -4.04
C VAL A 128 -5.76 1.51 -3.72
N ALA A 129 -7.01 1.24 -3.30
CA ALA A 129 -7.97 2.28 -2.97
C ALA A 129 -7.48 3.16 -1.79
N LYS A 130 -6.96 2.52 -0.73
CA LYS A 130 -6.38 3.20 0.42
C LYS A 130 -5.19 4.07 0.01
N ARG A 131 -4.24 3.57 -0.79
CA ARG A 131 -3.09 4.36 -1.27
C ARG A 131 -3.52 5.59 -2.04
N ARG A 132 -4.53 5.49 -2.92
CA ARG A 132 -5.11 6.64 -3.64
C ARG A 132 -5.70 7.67 -2.68
N ARG A 133 -6.40 7.21 -1.64
CA ARG A 133 -6.98 8.09 -0.62
C ARG A 133 -5.89 8.80 0.17
N LEU A 134 -4.90 8.07 0.68
CA LEU A 134 -3.79 8.63 1.43
C LEU A 134 -3.00 9.63 0.59
N TYR A 135 -2.66 9.29 -0.66
CA TYR A 135 -2.02 10.21 -1.59
C TYR A 135 -2.81 11.52 -1.75
N THR A 136 -4.13 11.43 -1.95
CA THR A 136 -4.98 12.61 -2.10
C THR A 136 -4.98 13.46 -0.85
N LEU A 137 -5.10 12.85 0.33
CA LEU A 137 -5.11 13.53 1.62
C LEU A 137 -3.76 14.21 1.91
N MET A 138 -2.64 13.53 1.65
CA MET A 138 -1.28 14.09 1.76
C MET A 138 -1.10 15.28 0.82
N LYS A 139 -1.57 15.16 -0.42
CA LYS A 139 -1.49 16.25 -1.41
C LYS A 139 -2.32 17.48 -1.03
N LEU A 140 -3.42 17.29 -0.29
CA LEU A 140 -4.24 18.38 0.25
C LEU A 140 -3.65 18.98 1.54
N GLY A 141 -2.52 18.47 2.04
CA GLY A 141 -1.91 18.92 3.29
C GLY A 141 -2.74 18.58 4.53
N LEU A 142 -3.61 17.58 4.44
CA LEU A 142 -4.43 17.17 5.58
C LEU A 142 -3.60 16.33 6.55
N PRO A 143 -3.74 16.54 7.87
CA PRO A 143 -2.98 15.79 8.87
C PRO A 143 -3.36 14.31 8.81
N LEU A 144 -2.34 13.47 8.74
CA LEU A 144 -2.46 12.01 8.70
C LEU A 144 -1.48 11.41 9.69
N GLU A 145 -1.99 11.07 10.86
CA GLU A 145 -1.25 10.36 11.90
C GLU A 145 -1.70 8.90 11.90
N SER A 146 -0.76 7.98 11.82
CA SER A 146 -1.01 6.56 12.06
C SER A 146 -1.19 6.28 13.55
N ARG A 147 -1.63 5.08 13.90
CA ARG A 147 -1.62 4.63 15.30
C ARG A 147 -0.23 4.52 15.92
N GLN A 148 0.83 4.46 15.11
CA GLN A 148 2.20 4.45 15.63
C GLN A 148 2.60 5.83 16.14
N GLU A 149 2.12 6.90 15.50
CA GLU A 149 2.40 8.28 15.93
C GLU A 149 1.40 8.78 16.96
N ASN A 150 0.13 8.43 16.79
CA ASN A 150 -0.95 8.80 17.70
C ASN A 150 -1.73 7.55 18.12
N PRO A 151 -1.34 6.90 19.25
CA PRO A 151 -1.95 5.67 19.70
C PRO A 151 -3.44 5.77 20.00
N GLU A 152 -3.95 6.94 20.39
CA GLU A 152 -5.33 7.14 20.85
C GLU A 152 -6.30 7.45 19.70
N THR A 153 -5.94 8.36 18.80
CA THR A 153 -6.84 8.84 17.73
C THR A 153 -6.29 8.66 16.32
N GLY A 154 -5.10 8.08 16.17
CA GLY A 154 -4.48 7.82 14.87
C GLY A 154 -5.36 6.99 13.93
N LEU A 155 -5.24 7.26 12.64
CA LEU A 155 -5.99 6.57 11.60
C LEU A 155 -5.49 5.13 11.46
N LYS A 156 -6.41 4.20 11.26
CA LYS A 156 -6.12 2.80 10.89
C LYS A 156 -7.23 2.22 10.02
N PHE A 157 -6.89 1.25 9.19
CA PHE A 157 -7.78 0.51 8.31
C PHE A 157 -7.85 -0.95 8.75
N ALA A 158 -9.06 -1.48 8.79
CA ALA A 158 -9.30 -2.91 9.01
C ALA A 158 -10.05 -3.48 7.82
N PHE A 159 -9.39 -4.37 7.09
CA PHE A 159 -9.97 -5.10 5.97
C PHE A 159 -10.48 -6.44 6.49
N LEU A 160 -11.80 -6.60 6.54
CA LEU A 160 -12.43 -7.76 7.16
C LEU A 160 -13.29 -8.53 6.16
N ALA A 161 -13.21 -9.86 6.23
CA ALA A 161 -14.15 -10.77 5.57
C ALA A 161 -15.30 -11.10 6.54
N SER A 162 -16.53 -11.16 6.03
CA SER A 162 -17.63 -11.74 6.80
C SER A 162 -17.44 -13.26 6.88
N LYS A 163 -17.55 -13.84 8.07
CA LYS A 163 -17.60 -15.31 8.23
C LYS A 163 -19.05 -15.76 8.20
N GLU A 164 -19.33 -16.94 7.65
CA GLU A 164 -20.69 -17.49 7.50
C GLU A 164 -21.45 -17.55 8.84
N ASP A 165 -20.76 -17.87 9.94
CA ASP A 165 -21.33 -17.98 11.29
C ASP A 165 -21.29 -16.68 12.12
N SER A 166 -21.02 -15.53 11.48
CA SER A 166 -20.85 -14.25 12.18
C SER A 166 -21.78 -13.18 11.63
N ALA A 167 -22.06 -12.16 12.46
CA ALA A 167 -22.74 -10.97 11.98
C ALA A 167 -21.98 -10.37 10.78
N PRO A 168 -22.69 -9.91 9.73
CA PRO A 168 -22.06 -9.29 8.58
C PRO A 168 -21.13 -8.15 8.98
N VAL A 169 -19.95 -8.11 8.35
CA VAL A 169 -19.05 -6.98 8.51
C VAL A 169 -19.66 -5.77 7.80
N MET A 170 -19.88 -4.70 8.56
CA MET A 170 -20.31 -3.42 8.01
C MET A 170 -19.12 -2.50 7.78
N THR A 171 -19.04 -1.91 6.60
CA THR A 171 -18.11 -0.81 6.31
C THR A 171 -18.52 0.44 7.08
N GLY A 172 -17.56 1.12 7.68
CA GLY A 172 -17.81 2.30 8.50
C GLY A 172 -16.55 2.85 9.14
N HIS A 173 -16.71 3.82 10.04
CA HIS A 173 -15.60 4.38 10.79
C HIS A 173 -16.01 4.68 12.23
N ASN A 174 -15.10 4.49 13.17
CA ASN A 174 -15.29 4.81 14.58
C ASN A 174 -13.94 5.12 15.24
N HIS A 175 -13.80 6.27 15.90
CA HIS A 175 -12.58 6.70 16.61
C HIS A 175 -11.28 6.45 15.83
N GLY A 176 -11.19 6.93 14.58
CA GLY A 176 -9.98 6.75 13.75
C GLY A 176 -9.77 5.35 13.17
N ARG A 177 -10.62 4.37 13.47
CA ARG A 177 -10.64 3.07 12.77
C ARG A 177 -11.63 3.13 11.61
N ILE A 178 -11.16 2.92 10.38
CA ILE A 178 -11.99 2.69 9.19
C ILE A 178 -12.07 1.19 8.95
N THR A 179 -13.26 0.63 9.04
CA THR A 179 -13.52 -0.78 8.71
C THR A 179 -14.06 -0.85 7.29
N LEU A 180 -13.50 -1.75 6.49
CA LEU A 180 -13.94 -2.04 5.13
C LEU A 180 -14.22 -3.54 5.01
N ASN A 181 -15.42 -3.88 4.55
CA ASN A 181 -15.74 -5.25 4.18
C ASN A 181 -15.08 -5.55 2.83
N ILE A 182 -14.21 -6.56 2.78
CA ILE A 182 -13.50 -6.91 1.56
C ILE A 182 -14.42 -7.39 0.44
N ALA A 183 -15.62 -7.89 0.77
CA ALA A 183 -16.60 -8.30 -0.21
C ALA A 183 -17.12 -7.13 -1.06
N GLU A 184 -17.09 -5.89 -0.53
CA GLU A 184 -17.41 -4.69 -1.32
C GLU A 184 -16.39 -4.40 -2.43
N ALA A 185 -15.23 -5.06 -2.39
CA ALA A 185 -14.25 -5.01 -3.49
C ALA A 185 -14.71 -5.78 -4.72
N ASP A 186 -15.68 -6.69 -4.62
CA ASP A 186 -16.27 -7.39 -5.77
C ASP A 186 -17.41 -6.54 -6.34
N ASP A 187 -17.28 -6.14 -7.60
CA ASP A 187 -18.27 -5.29 -8.29
C ASP A 187 -19.64 -5.98 -8.35
N ALA A 188 -19.71 -7.32 -8.40
CA ALA A 188 -20.94 -8.09 -8.38
C ALA A 188 -21.56 -8.24 -6.98
N ALA A 189 -20.74 -8.24 -5.93
CA ALA A 189 -21.20 -8.25 -4.54
C ALA A 189 -21.64 -6.85 -4.08
N ARG A 190 -21.05 -5.78 -4.64
CA ARG A 190 -21.43 -4.39 -4.37
C ARG A 190 -22.87 -4.08 -4.76
N GLU A 191 -23.38 -4.73 -5.82
CA GLU A 191 -24.78 -4.61 -6.25
C GLU A 191 -25.76 -5.42 -5.37
N LYS A 192 -25.26 -6.45 -4.67
CA LYS A 192 -26.06 -7.30 -3.77
C LYS A 192 -26.02 -6.83 -2.32
N ALA A 193 -25.03 -6.01 -1.95
CA ALA A 193 -24.97 -5.39 -0.63
C ALA A 193 -26.22 -4.50 -0.46
N PRO A 194 -27.11 -4.78 0.50
CA PRO A 194 -28.32 -3.99 0.67
C PRO A 194 -27.93 -2.55 0.98
N ASP A 195 -28.54 -1.60 0.26
CA ASP A 195 -28.43 -0.18 0.53
C ASP A 195 -28.96 0.13 1.95
N VAL A 196 -28.07 0.33 2.91
CA VAL A 196 -28.41 0.76 4.28
C VAL A 196 -28.50 2.30 4.36
N GLY A 197 -28.53 3.00 3.23
CA GLY A 197 -28.62 4.46 3.13
C GLY A 197 -30.02 5.05 3.27
N SER A 198 -31.07 4.28 3.62
CA SER A 198 -32.45 4.80 3.58
C SER A 198 -33.40 4.33 4.69
N ARG A 199 -32.94 4.17 5.94
CA ARG A 199 -33.87 4.08 7.10
C ARG A 199 -33.37 4.83 8.32
N VAL A 200 -33.40 6.16 8.26
CA VAL A 200 -33.61 6.97 9.46
C VAL A 200 -35.12 6.95 9.74
N PRO A 201 -35.60 6.42 10.89
CA PRO A 201 -37.02 6.46 11.21
C PRO A 201 -37.47 7.92 11.27
N ARG A 202 -38.49 8.25 10.48
CA ARG A 202 -39.04 9.60 10.29
C ARG A 202 -39.78 10.15 11.53
N ALA A 203 -39.54 9.59 12.71
CA ALA A 203 -40.37 9.74 13.90
C ALA A 203 -39.72 10.50 15.08
N LEU A 204 -38.67 11.29 14.84
CA LEU A 204 -38.01 12.07 15.90
C LEU A 204 -37.81 13.56 15.59
N TRP A 205 -38.64 14.13 14.70
CA TRP A 205 -38.75 15.59 14.55
C TRP A 205 -40.20 16.02 14.80
N ARG A 206 -40.54 16.16 16.08
CA ARG A 206 -41.59 17.05 16.58
C ARG A 206 -41.04 17.80 17.77
#